data_AF-A0A936WY57-F1
#
_entry.id   AF-A0A936WY57-F1
#
_cell.length_a   1.000
_cell.length_b   1.000
_cell.length_c   1.000
_cell.angle_alpha   90.00
_cell.angle_beta   90.00
_cell.angle_gamma   90.00
#
_symmetry.space_group_name_H-M   'P 1'
#
loop_
_entity.id
_entity.type
_entity.pdbx_description
1 polymer ?
#
loop_
_entity_poly.entity_id
_entity_poly.type
_entity_poly.pdbx_seq_one_letter_code
_entity_poly.pdbx_strand_id
1 'polypeptide(L)'
;MPVNKEIKKITTHTLHKMKEAGVPISMITAYDYSFAGIFDAAGIDIILVGDSASNVMAGHETTLPITLDQMIYHASSGEEVIEAVNRIVAAGIPVMGHLGLTPQSIYKFGTYSVRAKEEEEANKLRKDALLLEKAGCFAVVLEKIPASLAKEVSQSLSIPTIGIGAGNVCDGQVLVMHDMLGINTEFKPRFLRQYLNLHEQITGAVQHYIKDVKSREFPNETEQY
;
A
#
# COMPACT_ATOMS: atom_id res chain seq x y z
N MET A 1 13.63 6.67 -29.33
CA MET A 1 14.57 5.58 -29.01
C MET A 1 14.17 5.02 -27.66
N PRO A 2 13.96 3.71 -27.48
CA PRO A 2 13.76 3.20 -26.13
C PRO A 2 15.12 3.27 -25.44
N VAL A 3 15.21 4.14 -24.43
CA VAL A 3 16.32 4.13 -23.49
C VAL A 3 16.23 2.78 -22.80
N ASN A 4 17.22 1.93 -23.01
CA ASN A 4 17.35 0.65 -22.33
C ASN A 4 17.66 0.95 -20.85
N LYS A 5 16.64 1.35 -20.10
CA LYS A 5 16.71 1.58 -18.66
C LYS A 5 16.80 0.20 -18.04
N GLU A 6 17.94 -0.12 -17.44
CA GLU A 6 18.10 -1.32 -16.63
C GLU A 6 16.95 -1.36 -15.60
N ILE A 7 16.01 -2.28 -15.78
CA ILE A 7 14.88 -2.43 -14.86
C ILE A 7 15.45 -2.99 -13.56
N LYS A 8 15.53 -2.16 -12.53
CA LYS A 8 15.98 -2.57 -11.19
C LYS A 8 14.91 -3.49 -10.59
N LYS A 9 15.08 -4.79 -10.77
CA LYS A 9 14.13 -5.79 -10.29
C LYS A 9 14.23 -5.96 -8.77
N ILE A 10 13.25 -5.45 -8.02
CA ILE A 10 13.13 -5.73 -6.59
C ILE A 10 12.58 -7.15 -6.41
N THR A 11 13.22 -7.92 -5.54
CA THR A 11 12.86 -9.32 -5.21
C THR A 11 12.79 -9.47 -3.70
N THR A 12 12.17 -10.55 -3.19
CA THR A 12 12.16 -10.86 -1.76
C THR A 12 13.58 -10.91 -1.16
N HIS A 13 14.54 -11.46 -1.91
CA HIS A 13 15.96 -11.45 -1.55
C HIS A 13 16.55 -10.03 -1.44
N THR A 14 16.13 -9.12 -2.32
CA THR A 14 16.54 -7.72 -2.27
C THR A 14 16.04 -7.05 -0.99
N LEU A 15 14.79 -7.32 -0.58
CA LEU A 15 14.21 -6.77 0.65
C LEU A 15 14.93 -7.27 1.90
N HIS A 16 15.32 -8.54 1.94
CA HIS A 16 16.16 -9.08 3.02
C HIS A 16 17.51 -8.34 3.12
N LYS A 17 18.19 -8.14 1.99
CA LYS A 17 19.43 -7.38 1.95
C LYS A 17 19.26 -5.93 2.40
N MET A 18 18.13 -5.30 2.07
CA MET A 18 17.82 -3.95 2.54
C MET A 18 17.69 -3.91 4.06
N LYS A 19 16.98 -4.86 4.68
CA LYS A 19 16.93 -5.01 6.14
C LYS A 19 18.32 -5.19 6.74
N GLU A 20 19.11 -6.14 6.22
CA GLU A 20 20.48 -6.42 6.71
C GLU A 20 21.38 -5.18 6.63
N ALA A 21 21.22 -4.38 5.57
CA ALA A 21 21.96 -3.14 5.38
C ALA A 21 21.38 -1.93 6.14
N GLY A 22 20.25 -2.09 6.83
CA GLY A 22 19.54 -1.00 7.50
C GLY A 22 18.99 0.07 6.54
N VAL A 23 18.74 -0.29 5.29
CA VAL A 23 18.16 0.58 4.26
C VAL A 23 16.63 0.48 4.36
N PRO A 24 15.92 1.57 4.69
CA PRO A 24 14.46 1.53 4.84
C PRO A 24 13.75 1.18 3.53
N ILE A 25 12.74 0.33 3.62
CA ILE A 25 11.91 -0.10 2.48
C ILE A 25 10.69 0.82 2.34
N SER A 26 10.49 1.35 1.12
CA SER A 26 9.33 2.16 0.77
C SER A 26 8.26 1.32 0.09
N MET A 27 7.04 1.36 0.61
CA MET A 27 5.89 0.67 0.03
C MET A 27 4.70 1.62 -0.11
N ILE A 28 3.94 1.51 -1.19
CA ILE A 28 2.70 2.25 -1.39
C ILE A 28 1.65 1.37 -2.06
N THR A 29 0.37 1.64 -1.79
CA THR A 29 -0.67 0.98 -2.57
C THR A 29 -0.80 1.58 -3.96
N ALA A 30 -1.13 0.76 -4.95
CA ALA A 30 -1.59 1.22 -6.26
C ALA A 30 -2.60 0.21 -6.82
N TYR A 31 -3.55 0.70 -7.63
CA TYR A 31 -4.68 -0.11 -8.10
C TYR A 31 -4.89 -0.01 -9.62
N ASP A 32 -4.05 0.75 -10.30
CA ASP A 32 -4.07 0.96 -11.74
C ASP A 32 -2.66 1.15 -12.30
N TYR A 33 -2.55 0.95 -13.60
CA TYR A 33 -1.30 1.04 -14.35
C TYR A 33 -0.63 2.42 -14.27
N SER A 34 -1.43 3.49 -14.34
CA SER A 34 -0.92 4.86 -14.46
C SER A 34 -0.19 5.29 -13.20
N PHE A 35 -0.81 5.10 -12.04
CA PHE A 35 -0.16 5.40 -10.76
C PHE A 35 0.99 4.44 -10.46
N ALA A 36 0.85 3.15 -10.78
CA ALA A 36 1.93 2.18 -10.60
C ALA A 36 3.19 2.60 -11.39
N GLY A 37 3.04 3.02 -12.65
CA GLY A 37 4.15 3.52 -13.46
C GLY A 37 4.78 4.81 -12.92
N ILE A 38 3.97 5.74 -12.40
CA ILE A 38 4.49 6.96 -11.75
C ILE A 38 5.31 6.61 -10.50
N PHE A 39 4.81 5.70 -9.66
CA PHE A 39 5.48 5.33 -8.42
C PHE A 39 6.77 4.52 -8.67
N ASP A 40 6.75 3.59 -9.62
CA ASP A 40 7.93 2.85 -10.05
C ASP A 40 9.01 3.80 -10.60
N ALA A 41 8.63 4.75 -11.46
CA ALA A 41 9.55 5.75 -11.97
C ALA A 41 10.11 6.69 -10.88
N ALA A 42 9.35 6.93 -9.81
CA ALA A 42 9.77 7.68 -8.63
C ALA A 42 10.71 6.87 -7.71
N GLY A 43 10.81 5.55 -7.90
CA GLY A 43 11.71 4.66 -7.17
C GLY A 43 11.10 4.03 -5.92
N ILE A 44 9.78 3.80 -5.88
CA ILE A 44 9.17 2.99 -4.82
C ILE A 44 9.71 1.56 -4.85
N ASP A 45 9.98 0.94 -3.69
CA ASP A 45 10.52 -0.43 -3.65
C ASP A 45 9.43 -1.49 -3.86
N ILE A 46 8.23 -1.25 -3.32
CA ILE A 46 7.11 -2.20 -3.40
C ILE A 46 5.79 -1.48 -3.69
N ILE A 47 5.05 -2.00 -4.67
CA ILE A 47 3.67 -1.63 -4.94
C ILE A 47 2.75 -2.71 -4.36
N LEU A 48 1.80 -2.29 -3.51
CA LEU A 48 0.82 -3.16 -2.86
C LEU A 48 -0.56 -3.02 -3.51
N VAL A 49 -1.07 -4.10 -4.09
CA VAL A 49 -2.50 -4.21 -4.41
C VAL A 49 -3.21 -4.74 -3.17
N GLY A 50 -3.79 -3.82 -2.39
CA GLY A 50 -4.46 -4.12 -1.13
C GLY A 50 -5.99 -4.13 -1.23
N ASP A 51 -6.65 -4.83 -0.30
CA ASP A 51 -8.11 -4.87 -0.16
C ASP A 51 -8.73 -3.52 0.22
N SER A 52 -7.90 -2.57 0.65
CA SER A 52 -8.21 -1.13 0.77
C SER A 52 -8.84 -0.54 -0.51
N ALA A 53 -8.63 -1.16 -1.68
CA ALA A 53 -9.38 -0.86 -2.90
C ALA A 53 -10.91 -0.89 -2.69
N SER A 54 -11.44 -1.74 -1.81
CA SER A 54 -12.86 -1.77 -1.46
C SER A 54 -13.35 -0.39 -0.99
N ASN A 55 -12.55 0.30 -0.18
CA ASN A 55 -12.91 1.61 0.34
C ASN A 55 -12.64 2.70 -0.68
N VAL A 56 -11.42 2.74 -1.23
CA VAL A 56 -10.97 3.91 -2.02
C VAL A 56 -11.33 3.83 -3.50
N MET A 57 -11.54 2.63 -4.04
CA MET A 57 -11.96 2.42 -5.43
C MET A 57 -13.45 2.12 -5.54
N ALA A 58 -13.99 1.25 -4.68
CA ALA A 58 -15.39 0.82 -4.74
C ALA A 58 -16.34 1.61 -3.80
N GLY A 59 -15.82 2.43 -2.89
CA GLY A 59 -16.63 3.26 -2.00
C GLY A 59 -17.35 2.51 -0.89
N HIS A 60 -16.97 1.26 -0.60
CA HIS A 60 -17.55 0.49 0.50
C HIS A 60 -17.09 1.01 1.87
N GLU A 61 -17.90 0.79 2.91
CA GLU A 61 -17.54 1.15 4.29
C GLU A 61 -16.44 0.26 4.89
N THR A 62 -16.31 -0.97 4.42
CA THR A 62 -15.31 -1.95 4.91
C THR A 62 -14.61 -2.63 3.74
N THR A 63 -13.52 -3.35 4.01
CA THR A 63 -12.81 -4.14 2.99
C THR A 63 -13.47 -5.49 2.71
N LEU A 64 -14.43 -5.93 3.53
CA LEU A 64 -15.06 -7.25 3.41
C LEU A 64 -15.77 -7.55 2.09
N PRO A 65 -16.40 -6.59 1.39
CA PRO A 65 -17.10 -6.91 0.15
C PRO A 65 -16.18 -7.14 -1.06
N ILE A 66 -14.88 -6.85 -0.98
CA ILE A 66 -13.98 -7.04 -2.12
C ILE A 66 -13.75 -8.52 -2.40
N THR A 67 -13.82 -8.90 -3.67
CA THR A 67 -13.64 -10.28 -4.12
C THR A 67 -12.22 -10.54 -4.60
N LEU A 68 -11.83 -11.81 -4.66
CA LEU A 68 -10.56 -12.20 -5.27
C LEU A 68 -10.46 -11.78 -6.74
N ASP A 69 -11.57 -11.84 -7.49
CA ASP A 69 -11.59 -11.40 -8.90
C ASP A 69 -11.29 -9.91 -9.03
N GLN A 70 -11.81 -9.08 -8.11
CA GLN A 70 -11.50 -7.65 -8.08
C GLN A 70 -10.03 -7.40 -7.72
N MET A 71 -9.46 -8.16 -6.79
CA MET A 71 -8.03 -8.10 -6.47
C MET A 71 -7.16 -8.50 -7.67
N ILE A 72 -7.53 -9.58 -8.37
CA ILE A 72 -6.85 -10.03 -9.59
C ILE A 72 -6.94 -8.96 -10.68
N TYR A 73 -8.10 -8.32 -10.86
CA TYR A 73 -8.28 -7.24 -11.84
C TYR A 73 -7.29 -6.08 -11.60
N HIS A 74 -7.20 -5.60 -10.36
CA HIS A 74 -6.25 -4.53 -10.00
C HIS A 74 -4.79 -4.99 -10.15
N ALA A 75 -4.46 -6.24 -9.77
CA ALA A 75 -3.12 -6.79 -9.95
C ALA A 75 -2.74 -7.04 -11.41
N SER A 76 -3.73 -7.25 -12.29
CA SER A 76 -3.55 -7.56 -13.71
C SER A 76 -3.73 -6.35 -14.61
N SER A 77 -3.81 -5.14 -14.05
CA SER A 77 -4.01 -3.90 -14.79
C SER A 77 -2.76 -3.56 -15.63
N GLY A 78 -2.65 -4.18 -16.80
CA GLY A 78 -1.56 -4.01 -17.77
C GLY A 78 -1.23 -5.32 -18.50
N GLU A 79 -1.24 -5.31 -19.84
CA GLU A 79 -1.03 -6.52 -20.67
C GLU A 79 0.32 -7.20 -20.39
N GLU A 80 1.36 -6.40 -20.09
CA GLU A 80 2.70 -6.87 -19.74
C GLU A 80 2.80 -7.49 -18.33
N VAL A 81 1.86 -7.16 -17.43
CA VAL A 81 1.87 -7.61 -16.02
C VAL A 81 1.21 -8.98 -15.87
N ILE A 82 0.27 -9.33 -16.75
CA ILE A 82 -0.48 -10.60 -16.73
C ILE A 82 0.48 -11.80 -16.82
N GLU A 83 1.52 -11.72 -17.65
CA GLU A 83 2.48 -12.80 -17.79
C GLU A 83 3.33 -12.99 -16.52
N ALA A 84 3.68 -11.90 -15.83
CA ALA A 84 4.40 -11.95 -14.56
C ALA A 84 3.52 -12.50 -13.42
N VAL A 85 2.24 -12.10 -13.35
CA VAL A 85 1.28 -12.62 -12.37
C VAL A 85 1.08 -14.13 -12.55
N ASN A 86 0.89 -14.59 -13.79
CA ASN A 86 0.76 -16.02 -14.10
C ASN A 86 2.00 -16.83 -13.70
N ARG A 87 3.21 -16.26 -13.90
CA ARG A 87 4.46 -16.88 -13.47
C ARG A 87 4.62 -16.88 -11.94
N ILE A 88 4.18 -15.84 -11.23
CA ILE A 88 4.18 -15.78 -9.75
C ILE A 88 3.27 -16.86 -9.17
N VAL A 89 2.08 -17.05 -9.75
CA VAL A 89 1.16 -18.15 -9.38
C VAL A 89 1.80 -19.51 -9.62
N ALA A 90 2.48 -19.68 -10.76
CA ALA A 90 3.14 -20.94 -11.12
C ALA A 90 4.42 -21.26 -10.32
N ALA A 91 5.08 -20.26 -9.71
CA ALA A 91 6.41 -20.38 -9.10
C ALA A 91 6.41 -20.56 -7.57
N GLY A 92 5.24 -20.67 -6.93
CA GLY A 92 5.13 -20.63 -5.47
C GLY A 92 5.00 -19.20 -4.98
N ILE A 93 3.78 -18.80 -4.65
CA ILE A 93 3.40 -17.43 -4.30
C ILE A 93 4.12 -17.03 -2.99
N PRO A 94 5.01 -16.03 -3.00
CA PRO A 94 5.62 -15.51 -1.78
C PRO A 94 4.56 -14.86 -0.90
N VAL A 95 4.53 -15.22 0.38
CA VAL A 95 3.52 -14.72 1.33
C VAL A 95 4.11 -13.65 2.22
N MET A 96 3.43 -12.51 2.32
CA MET A 96 3.66 -11.49 3.34
C MET A 96 2.59 -11.63 4.43
N GLY A 97 3.01 -11.74 5.69
CA GLY A 97 2.10 -11.77 6.82
C GLY A 97 1.53 -10.39 7.14
N HIS A 98 0.39 -10.34 7.84
CA HIS A 98 -0.17 -9.09 8.36
C HIS A 98 -0.70 -9.31 9.77
N LEU A 99 -0.13 -8.58 10.74
CA LEU A 99 -0.50 -8.60 12.16
C LEU A 99 -0.83 -7.20 12.69
N GLY A 100 -1.47 -7.17 13.86
CA GLY A 100 -1.98 -5.94 14.48
C GLY A 100 -3.46 -5.75 14.20
N LEU A 101 -3.83 -4.56 13.74
CA LEU A 101 -5.18 -4.32 13.23
C LEU A 101 -5.30 -4.89 11.81
N THR A 102 -6.07 -5.96 11.65
CA THR A 102 -6.40 -6.51 10.32
C THR A 102 -7.81 -6.05 9.92
N PRO A 103 -7.97 -5.15 8.93
CA PRO A 103 -9.26 -4.54 8.58
C PRO A 103 -10.39 -5.54 8.29
N GLN A 104 -10.07 -6.69 7.69
CA GLN A 104 -11.05 -7.75 7.42
C GLN A 104 -11.67 -8.37 8.68
N SER A 105 -11.04 -8.21 9.84
CA SER A 105 -11.57 -8.67 11.13
C SER A 105 -12.34 -7.57 11.88
N ILE A 106 -12.80 -6.51 11.19
CA ILE A 106 -13.47 -5.37 11.82
C ILE A 106 -14.67 -5.77 12.68
N TYR A 107 -15.50 -6.73 12.25
CA TYR A 107 -16.64 -7.20 13.04
C TYR A 107 -16.24 -8.01 14.28
N LYS A 108 -15.05 -8.63 14.27
CA LYS A 108 -14.48 -9.31 15.44
C LYS A 108 -13.89 -8.33 16.44
N PHE A 109 -13.36 -7.21 15.96
CA PHE A 109 -12.67 -6.21 16.79
C PHE A 109 -13.55 -5.04 17.21
N GLY A 110 -14.67 -4.81 16.53
CA GLY A 110 -15.66 -3.76 16.80
C GLY A 110 -15.18 -2.34 16.52
N THR A 111 -13.87 -2.09 16.38
CA THR A 111 -13.30 -0.76 16.13
C THR A 111 -11.97 -0.85 15.37
N TYR A 112 -11.59 0.22 14.67
CA TYR A 112 -10.23 0.41 14.13
C TYR A 112 -9.24 0.91 15.19
N SER A 113 -9.38 0.55 16.47
CA SER A 113 -8.50 1.08 17.53
C SER A 113 -7.10 0.47 17.51
N VAL A 114 -6.14 1.14 18.17
CA VAL A 114 -4.76 0.63 18.32
C VAL A 114 -4.79 -0.72 19.06
N ARG A 115 -4.08 -1.71 18.54
CA ARG A 115 -4.07 -3.09 19.03
C ARG A 115 -2.85 -3.43 19.88
N ALA A 116 -2.91 -4.53 20.62
CA ALA A 116 -1.79 -5.04 21.41
C ALA A 116 -1.26 -4.04 22.44
N LYS A 117 -2.18 -3.36 23.13
CA LYS A 117 -1.85 -2.50 24.28
C LYS A 117 -1.66 -3.31 25.55
N GLU A 118 -2.45 -4.36 25.72
CA GLU A 118 -2.38 -5.27 26.85
C GLU A 118 -1.32 -6.34 26.60
N GLU A 119 -0.63 -6.74 27.68
CA GLU A 119 0.54 -7.62 27.60
C GLU A 119 0.20 -8.99 26.98
N GLU A 120 -1.02 -9.51 27.18
CA GLU A 120 -1.46 -10.76 26.57
C GLU A 120 -1.57 -10.65 25.04
N GLU A 121 -2.20 -9.59 24.53
CA GLU A 121 -2.30 -9.35 23.09
C GLU A 121 -0.91 -9.09 22.48
N ALA A 122 -0.05 -8.35 23.18
CA ALA A 122 1.33 -8.10 22.77
C ALA A 122 2.15 -9.39 22.66
N ASN A 123 2.06 -10.28 23.66
CA ASN A 123 2.73 -11.57 23.64
C ASN A 123 2.22 -12.50 22.54
N LYS A 124 0.91 -12.48 22.30
CA LYS A 124 0.33 -13.20 21.17
C LYS A 124 0.89 -12.67 19.84
N LEU A 125 0.96 -11.35 19.65
CA LEU A 125 1.51 -10.75 18.44
C LEU A 125 2.98 -11.13 18.22
N ARG A 126 3.81 -11.07 19.26
CA ARG A 126 5.22 -11.51 19.19
C ARG A 126 5.34 -12.98 18.76
N LYS A 127 4.50 -13.85 19.33
CA LYS A 127 4.46 -15.27 18.99
C LYS A 127 4.00 -15.50 17.55
N ASP A 128 2.91 -14.86 17.14
CA ASP A 128 2.34 -15.00 15.80
C ASP A 128 3.34 -14.52 14.74
N ALA A 129 4.09 -13.45 15.01
CA ALA A 129 5.13 -12.94 14.12
C ALA A 129 6.23 -13.99 13.85
N LEU A 130 6.75 -14.63 14.90
CA LEU A 130 7.73 -15.72 14.78
C LEU A 130 7.15 -16.95 14.08
N LEU A 131 5.86 -17.23 14.25
CA LEU A 131 5.20 -18.34 13.55
C LEU A 131 5.06 -18.06 12.06
N LEU A 132 4.73 -16.83 11.66
CA LEU A 132 4.66 -16.42 10.26
C LEU A 132 6.02 -16.52 9.58
N GLU A 133 7.09 -16.10 10.25
CA GLU A 133 8.46 -16.28 9.75
C GLU A 133 8.80 -17.77 9.59
N LYS A 134 8.55 -18.59 10.61
CA LYS A 134 8.79 -20.05 10.54
C LYS A 134 7.97 -20.74 9.44
N ALA A 135 6.79 -20.22 9.12
CA ALA A 135 5.95 -20.71 8.04
C ALA A 135 6.48 -20.32 6.64
N GLY A 136 7.50 -19.46 6.56
CA GLY A 136 8.12 -19.04 5.31
C GLY A 136 7.59 -17.72 4.75
N CYS A 137 6.92 -16.90 5.56
CA CYS A 137 6.60 -15.53 5.13
C CYS A 137 7.89 -14.75 4.87
N PHE A 138 7.96 -14.02 3.75
CA PHE A 138 9.16 -13.25 3.41
C PHE A 138 9.21 -11.88 4.09
N ALA A 139 8.08 -11.41 4.62
CA ALA A 139 7.95 -10.14 5.34
C ALA A 139 6.66 -10.15 6.18
N VAL A 140 6.52 -9.19 7.10
CA VAL A 140 5.31 -8.99 7.92
C VAL A 140 4.92 -7.52 8.00
N VAL A 141 3.66 -7.20 7.68
CA VAL A 141 3.05 -5.90 7.96
C VAL A 141 2.62 -5.83 9.42
N LEU A 142 2.97 -4.73 10.10
CA LEU A 142 2.53 -4.40 11.44
C LEU A 142 1.63 -3.16 11.38
N GLU A 143 0.33 -3.36 11.56
CA GLU A 143 -0.66 -2.29 11.46
C GLU A 143 -1.18 -1.84 12.82
N LYS A 144 -1.04 -0.53 13.09
CA LYS A 144 -1.67 0.18 14.21
C LYS A 144 -1.43 -0.45 15.59
N ILE A 145 -0.16 -0.70 15.89
CA ILE A 145 0.32 -1.21 17.20
C ILE A 145 1.26 -0.20 17.89
N PRO A 146 1.52 -0.30 19.21
CA PRO A 146 2.50 0.53 19.90
C PRO A 146 3.89 0.44 19.26
N ALA A 147 4.56 1.59 19.11
CA ALA A 147 5.89 1.65 18.49
C ALA A 147 6.96 0.87 19.28
N SER A 148 6.84 0.78 20.61
CA SER A 148 7.73 -0.05 21.42
C SER A 148 7.60 -1.53 21.05
N LEU A 149 6.37 -2.03 20.93
CA LEU A 149 6.10 -3.40 20.52
C LEU A 149 6.57 -3.67 19.08
N ALA A 150 6.30 -2.75 18.16
CA ALA A 150 6.76 -2.86 16.77
C ALA A 150 8.28 -2.98 16.69
N LYS A 151 9.01 -2.21 17.51
CA LYS A 151 10.47 -2.28 17.60
C LYS A 151 10.94 -3.66 18.06
N GLU A 152 10.36 -4.17 19.15
CA GLU A 152 10.70 -5.49 19.68
C GLU A 152 10.46 -6.60 18.64
N VAL A 153 9.34 -6.55 17.93
CA VAL A 153 8.99 -7.53 16.89
C VAL A 153 9.93 -7.39 15.69
N SER A 154 10.20 -6.17 15.21
CA SER A 154 11.11 -5.96 14.08
C SER A 154 12.52 -6.49 14.36
N GLN A 155 12.99 -6.33 15.60
CA GLN A 155 14.30 -6.80 16.05
C GLN A 155 14.36 -8.31 16.29
N SER A 156 13.23 -8.97 16.56
CA SER A 156 13.20 -10.42 16.78
C SER A 156 13.12 -11.25 15.51
N LEU A 157 12.70 -10.65 14.39
CA LEU A 157 12.58 -11.30 13.08
C LEU A 157 13.81 -11.07 12.20
N SER A 158 14.19 -12.10 11.46
CA SER A 158 15.17 -12.02 10.37
C SER A 158 14.57 -11.51 9.05
N ILE A 159 13.25 -11.66 8.87
CA ILE A 159 12.50 -11.13 7.73
C ILE A 159 12.13 -9.64 7.92
N PRO A 160 12.01 -8.84 6.84
CA PRO A 160 11.53 -7.45 6.89
C PRO A 160 10.17 -7.27 7.56
N THR A 161 10.05 -6.23 8.38
CA THR A 161 8.77 -5.71 8.86
C THR A 161 8.40 -4.40 8.17
N ILE A 162 7.13 -4.23 7.83
CA ILE A 162 6.60 -3.03 7.17
C ILE A 162 5.56 -2.39 8.09
N GLY A 163 5.79 -1.14 8.51
CA GLY A 163 4.90 -0.44 9.43
C GLY A 163 3.82 0.37 8.72
N ILE A 164 2.61 0.37 9.30
CA ILE A 164 1.58 1.39 9.05
C ILE A 164 0.93 1.76 10.37
N GLY A 165 1.22 2.97 10.87
CA GLY A 165 0.84 3.35 12.23
C GLY A 165 1.49 2.54 13.34
N ALA A 166 2.66 1.95 13.08
CA ALA A 166 3.48 1.19 14.03
C ALA A 166 4.77 1.93 14.45
N GLY A 167 4.88 3.22 14.13
CA GLY A 167 6.11 4.01 14.33
C GLY A 167 7.16 3.80 13.23
N ASN A 168 8.27 4.51 13.33
CA ASN A 168 9.37 4.51 12.35
C ASN A 168 10.46 3.45 12.63
N VAL A 169 10.11 2.42 13.42
CA VAL A 169 11.06 1.41 13.93
C VAL A 169 11.07 0.12 13.10
N CYS A 170 10.09 -0.07 12.22
CA CYS A 170 10.05 -1.16 11.27
C CYS A 170 11.09 -0.97 10.16
N ASP A 171 11.42 -2.05 9.45
CA ASP A 171 12.39 -2.04 8.35
C ASP A 171 11.88 -1.28 7.11
N GLY A 172 10.57 -1.07 7.01
CA GLY A 172 9.94 -0.25 5.98
C GLY A 172 8.60 0.34 6.41
N GLN A 173 7.97 1.09 5.52
CA GLN A 173 6.68 1.74 5.77
C GLN A 173 5.75 1.61 4.56
N VAL A 174 4.44 1.54 4.83
CA VAL A 174 3.38 1.54 3.81
C VAL A 174 2.29 2.56 4.12
N LEU A 175 1.77 3.20 3.07
CA LEU A 175 0.57 4.05 3.13
C LEU A 175 -0.36 3.74 1.94
N VAL A 176 -1.64 4.04 2.14
CA VAL A 176 -2.65 4.03 1.05
C VAL A 176 -2.43 5.27 0.19
N MET A 177 -2.30 5.10 -1.14
CA MET A 177 -1.96 6.23 -2.03
C MET A 177 -2.99 7.38 -1.97
N HIS A 178 -4.28 7.06 -1.87
CA HIS A 178 -5.36 8.05 -1.83
C HIS A 178 -5.28 8.95 -0.59
N ASP A 179 -4.88 8.36 0.53
CA ASP A 179 -4.71 9.07 1.79
C ASP A 179 -3.42 9.90 1.75
N MET A 180 -2.31 9.31 1.30
CA MET A 180 -1.00 9.97 1.21
C MET A 180 -1.00 11.18 0.27
N LEU A 181 -1.68 11.05 -0.89
CA LEU A 181 -1.80 12.11 -1.89
C LEU A 181 -2.94 13.10 -1.60
N GLY A 182 -3.68 12.91 -0.50
CA GLY A 182 -4.75 13.80 -0.08
C GLY A 182 -5.93 13.85 -1.06
N ILE A 183 -6.25 12.72 -1.70
CA ILE A 183 -7.50 12.55 -2.47
C ILE A 183 -8.66 12.39 -1.48
N ASN A 184 -8.47 11.56 -0.46
CA ASN A 184 -9.42 11.42 0.64
C ASN A 184 -9.14 12.48 1.72
N THR A 185 -10.12 13.32 1.99
CA THR A 185 -10.02 14.42 2.97
C THR A 185 -10.73 14.13 4.29
N GLU A 186 -11.56 13.09 4.35
CA GLU A 186 -12.37 12.77 5.53
C GLU A 186 -11.63 11.85 6.50
N PHE A 187 -10.78 10.97 5.98
CA PHE A 187 -9.98 10.06 6.79
C PHE A 187 -8.66 10.71 7.24
N LYS A 188 -8.57 11.04 8.53
CA LYS A 188 -7.39 11.71 9.13
C LYS A 188 -6.82 10.94 10.33
N PRO A 189 -6.31 9.72 10.14
CA PRO A 189 -5.70 8.99 11.25
C PRO A 189 -4.39 9.66 11.66
N ARG A 190 -4.05 9.57 12.96
CA ARG A 190 -2.82 10.17 13.52
C ARG A 190 -1.52 9.74 12.85
N PHE A 191 -1.51 8.56 12.22
CA PHE A 191 -0.31 8.01 11.57
C PHE A 191 -0.11 8.46 10.12
N LEU A 192 -1.11 9.11 9.51
CA LEU A 192 -1.04 9.54 8.13
C LEU A 192 -0.29 10.87 8.01
N ARG A 193 0.67 10.93 7.08
CA ARG A 193 1.22 12.18 6.55
C ARG A 193 0.70 12.35 5.13
N GLN A 194 0.05 13.49 4.88
CA GLN A 194 -0.30 13.91 3.52
C GLN A 194 0.91 14.62 2.90
N TYR A 195 1.29 14.19 1.70
CA TYR A 195 2.38 14.79 0.92
C TYR A 195 1.85 15.72 -0.18
N LEU A 196 0.56 15.63 -0.50
CA LEU A 196 -0.13 16.47 -1.47
C LEU A 196 -1.60 16.65 -1.05
N ASN A 197 -2.27 17.65 -1.61
CA ASN A 197 -3.72 17.82 -1.53
C ASN A 197 -4.32 17.72 -2.93
N LEU A 198 -4.38 16.50 -3.48
CA LEU A 198 -4.97 16.29 -4.79
C LEU A 198 -6.45 16.62 -4.84
N HIS A 199 -7.19 16.48 -3.73
CA HIS A 199 -8.60 16.87 -3.69
C HIS A 199 -8.79 18.34 -4.10
N GLU A 200 -8.01 19.25 -3.51
CA GLU A 200 -8.07 20.68 -3.85
C GLU A 200 -7.60 20.95 -5.29
N GLN A 201 -6.48 20.34 -5.71
CA GLN A 201 -5.93 20.56 -7.06
C GLN A 201 -6.86 20.06 -8.16
N ILE A 202 -7.42 18.85 -7.99
CA ILE A 202 -8.37 18.26 -8.93
C ILE A 202 -9.66 19.10 -8.95
N THR A 203 -10.17 19.50 -7.79
CA THR A 203 -11.38 20.33 -7.72
C THR A 203 -11.19 21.65 -8.46
N GLY A 204 -10.06 22.34 -8.25
CA GLY A 204 -9.73 23.57 -8.95
C GLY A 204 -9.60 23.38 -10.46
N ALA A 205 -8.92 22.32 -10.91
CA ALA A 205 -8.77 22.00 -12.33
C ALA A 205 -10.13 21.69 -13.00
N VAL A 206 -10.99 20.91 -12.34
CA VAL A 206 -12.32 20.60 -12.84
C VAL A 206 -13.20 21.85 -12.88
N GLN A 207 -13.13 22.73 -11.89
CA GLN A 207 -13.85 24.01 -11.90
C GLN A 207 -13.40 24.91 -13.05
N HIS A 208 -12.09 24.93 -13.36
CA HIS A 208 -11.55 25.67 -14.50
C HIS A 208 -12.10 25.11 -15.80
N TYR A 209 -12.02 23.79 -16.01
CA TYR A 209 -12.59 23.12 -17.17
C TYR A 209 -14.09 23.41 -17.34
N ILE A 210 -14.87 23.37 -16.24
CA ILE A 210 -16.30 23.72 -16.25
C ILE A 210 -16.50 25.17 -16.71
N LYS A 211 -15.66 26.10 -16.26
CA LYS A 211 -15.72 27.50 -16.65
C LYS A 211 -15.47 27.62 -18.16
N ASP A 212 -14.41 27.03 -18.68
CA ASP A 212 -14.01 27.13 -20.08
C ASP A 212 -15.08 26.53 -21.02
N VAL A 213 -15.70 25.41 -20.63
CA VAL A 213 -16.83 24.82 -21.37
C VAL A 213 -18.06 25.74 -21.34
N LYS A 214 -18.39 26.32 -20.18
CA LYS A 214 -19.57 27.20 -20.04
C LYS A 214 -19.39 28.55 -20.73
N SER A 215 -18.16 29.09 -20.78
CA SER A 215 -17.81 30.29 -21.54
C SER A 215 -17.63 30.03 -23.03
N ARG A 216 -17.59 28.75 -23.45
CA ARG A 216 -17.22 28.31 -24.82
C ARG A 216 -15.81 28.74 -25.21
N GLU A 217 -14.91 28.84 -24.24
CA GLU A 217 -13.46 28.99 -24.47
C GLU A 217 -12.80 27.64 -24.77
N PHE A 218 -13.41 26.52 -24.36
CA PHE A 218 -12.99 25.16 -24.74
C PHE A 218 -14.07 24.42 -25.57
N PRO A 219 -13.70 23.77 -26.69
CA PRO A 219 -12.42 23.91 -27.39
C PRO A 219 -12.31 25.28 -28.10
N ASN A 220 -11.10 25.84 -28.17
CA ASN A 220 -10.78 27.04 -28.96
C ASN A 220 -10.37 26.71 -30.41
N GLU A 221 -10.00 27.73 -31.20
CA GLU A 221 -9.63 27.58 -32.62
C GLU A 221 -8.46 26.61 -32.87
N THR A 222 -7.56 26.44 -31.91
CA THR A 222 -6.40 25.51 -32.02
C THR A 222 -6.71 24.10 -31.53
N GLU A 223 -7.88 23.90 -30.92
CA GLU A 223 -8.31 22.64 -30.29
C GLU A 223 -9.43 21.94 -31.10
N GLN A 224 -9.76 22.45 -32.29
CA GLN A 224 -10.76 21.92 -33.22
C GLN A 224 -10.14 21.46 -34.55
N TYR A 225 -10.81 20.53 -35.24
CA TYR A 225 -10.40 19.98 -36.56
C TYR A 225 -11.06 20.69 -37.73
#